data_AF-A0A5M5BWQ4-F1
#
_entry.id   AF-A0A5M5BWQ4-F1
#
_cell.length_a   1.000
_cell.length_b   1.000
_cell.length_c   1.000
_cell.angle_alpha   90.00
_cell.angle_beta   90.00
_cell.angle_gamma   90.00
#
_symmetry.space_group_name_H-M   'P 1'
#
loop_
_entity.id
_entity.type
_entity.pdbx_description
1 polymer ?
#
loop_
_entity_poly.entity_id
_entity_poly.type
_entity_poly.pdbx_seq_one_letter_code
_entity_poly.pdbx_strand_id
1 'polypeptide(L)'
;MKKHYIILGLFCLLAIVACSDNDPVVEVNNGNQTEEELPPLPTEVITGSRAMWVSYDPAPNVDANNSSGISSALISWRLLKTDPSNVAFDIYKSVDGETEVKLNEKPISNTTSWVDADIDVSKTNVYRVTLANQAETLCDYTFTSEMAEKFYHEIRLNMNVPDASITYSPDDIQLGDLDGDGELEIVVKREPYDGANQGGWNNGSTLLEAYKMDGTFLWQIDLGINIRSGSHYTSYILYDFDGDGLCEIAFRSSEGTKFGDGKVITDAYGNVNDYRIRQTDAVGWYSGASINTICGLIMEGPEYISICRGYDGREITRVDNIPRGGSGSKASRAKYWSEYWGDDYGNRMDRFFIGVAYLDGIP
;
A
#
# COMPACT_ATOMS: atom_id res chain seq x y z
N MET A 1 -25.59 -63.84 -46.80
CA MET A 1 -26.25 -63.68 -48.10
C MET A 1 -26.79 -62.25 -48.20
N LYS A 2 -26.44 -61.52 -49.29
CA LYS A 2 -26.98 -60.21 -49.75
C LYS A 2 -26.81 -59.03 -48.76
N LYS A 3 -25.89 -58.06 -48.87
CA LYS A 3 -25.36 -57.20 -49.95
C LYS A 3 -26.30 -56.02 -50.32
N HIS A 4 -25.71 -54.81 -50.40
CA HIS A 4 -26.12 -53.48 -50.94
C HIS A 4 -26.73 -52.46 -49.94
N TYR A 5 -26.43 -51.16 -49.94
CA TYR A 5 -25.32 -50.23 -50.31
C TYR A 5 -25.92 -48.80 -50.18
N ILE A 6 -25.09 -47.76 -49.90
CA ILE A 6 -25.23 -46.34 -50.39
C ILE A 6 -26.30 -45.47 -49.64
N ILE A 7 -26.11 -44.23 -49.11
CA ILE A 7 -25.16 -43.12 -49.36
C ILE A 7 -25.22 -42.04 -48.23
N LEU A 8 -24.08 -41.34 -48.06
CA LEU A 8 -23.77 -39.99 -47.51
C LEU A 8 -24.32 -39.47 -46.17
N GLY A 9 -23.38 -38.90 -45.40
CA GLY A 9 -23.65 -37.86 -44.40
C GLY A 9 -22.41 -37.45 -43.62
N LEU A 10 -21.48 -36.75 -44.27
CA LEU A 10 -20.38 -36.01 -43.64
C LEU A 10 -20.98 -35.04 -42.61
N PHE A 11 -20.68 -35.16 -41.31
CA PHE A 11 -20.66 -34.06 -40.31
C PHE A 11 -20.42 -34.66 -38.90
N CYS A 12 -19.15 -34.82 -38.52
CA CYS A 12 -18.75 -34.91 -37.12
C CYS A 12 -17.74 -33.79 -36.84
N LEU A 13 -18.23 -32.55 -36.78
CA LEU A 13 -17.62 -31.55 -35.91
C LEU A 13 -18.33 -31.70 -34.55
N LEU A 14 -17.70 -32.41 -33.64
CA LEU A 14 -18.08 -32.42 -32.24
C LEU A 14 -17.79 -31.02 -31.68
N ALA A 15 -18.87 -30.28 -31.40
CA ALA A 15 -18.82 -29.01 -30.71
C ALA A 15 -18.19 -29.21 -29.34
N ILE A 16 -17.04 -28.55 -29.17
CA ILE A 16 -16.49 -28.16 -27.88
C ILE A 16 -17.52 -27.20 -27.29
N VAL A 17 -18.24 -27.61 -26.25
CA VAL A 17 -18.96 -26.67 -25.39
C VAL A 17 -17.89 -26.02 -24.53
N ALA A 18 -17.27 -24.98 -25.10
CA ALA A 18 -16.46 -24.03 -24.36
C ALA A 18 -17.38 -23.26 -23.43
N CYS A 19 -16.89 -23.01 -22.22
CA CYS A 19 -17.46 -22.16 -21.19
C CYS A 19 -18.06 -20.90 -21.82
N SER A 20 -19.33 -20.61 -21.53
CA SER A 20 -19.86 -19.28 -21.81
C SER A 20 -19.16 -18.32 -20.85
N ASP A 21 -18.26 -17.50 -21.40
CA ASP A 21 -17.88 -16.21 -20.82
C ASP A 21 -19.15 -15.37 -20.74
N ASN A 22 -19.90 -15.51 -19.66
CA ASN A 22 -20.75 -14.42 -19.22
C ASN A 22 -19.79 -13.49 -18.49
N ASP A 23 -19.42 -12.39 -19.16
CA ASP A 23 -18.85 -11.23 -18.49
C ASP A 23 -19.69 -10.95 -17.23
N PRO A 24 -19.07 -10.72 -16.05
CA PRO A 24 -19.83 -10.28 -14.91
C PRO A 24 -20.52 -8.97 -15.29
N VAL A 25 -21.85 -9.01 -15.34
CA VAL A 25 -22.66 -7.80 -15.47
C VAL A 25 -22.41 -7.00 -14.19
N VAL A 26 -21.51 -6.02 -14.29
CA VAL A 26 -21.37 -4.97 -13.29
C VAL A 26 -22.62 -4.11 -13.46
N GLU A 27 -23.63 -4.33 -12.60
CA GLU A 27 -24.69 -3.34 -12.44
C GLU A 27 -24.05 -2.08 -11.85
N VAL A 28 -23.71 -1.13 -12.72
CA VAL A 28 -23.28 0.20 -12.29
C VAL A 28 -24.49 0.85 -11.62
N ASN A 29 -24.47 0.83 -10.28
CA ASN A 29 -25.47 1.50 -9.48
C ASN A 29 -25.25 3.02 -9.63
N ASN A 30 -25.86 3.61 -10.67
CA ASN A 30 -25.86 5.04 -10.96
C ASN A 30 -26.68 5.81 -9.92
N GLY A 31 -26.24 5.80 -8.67
CA GLY A 31 -26.73 6.68 -7.63
C GLY A 31 -26.17 8.08 -7.82
N ASN A 32 -26.74 8.88 -8.73
CA ASN A 32 -26.81 10.35 -8.77
C ASN A 32 -25.64 11.23 -8.25
N GLN A 33 -24.42 10.72 -8.12
CA GLN A 33 -23.23 11.53 -7.92
C GLN A 33 -22.71 11.88 -9.32
N THR A 34 -22.80 13.15 -9.70
CA THR A 34 -21.97 13.69 -10.77
C THR A 34 -20.52 13.29 -10.45
N GLU A 35 -19.92 12.46 -11.28
CA GLU A 35 -18.47 12.21 -11.22
C GLU A 35 -17.79 13.57 -11.38
N GLU A 36 -17.22 14.05 -10.27
CA GLU A 36 -16.36 15.21 -10.29
C GLU A 36 -15.08 14.78 -11.00
N GLU A 37 -14.77 15.45 -12.10
CA GLU A 37 -13.54 15.21 -12.84
C GLU A 37 -12.36 15.46 -11.89
N LEU A 38 -11.52 14.44 -11.70
CA LEU A 38 -10.34 14.56 -10.86
C LEU A 38 -9.37 15.57 -11.48
N PRO A 39 -8.69 16.39 -10.67
CA PRO A 39 -7.69 17.32 -11.19
C PRO A 39 -6.55 16.53 -11.86
N PRO A 40 -5.84 17.10 -12.84
CA PRO A 40 -4.79 16.38 -13.56
C PRO A 40 -3.67 15.93 -12.62
N LEU A 41 -3.10 14.76 -12.93
CA LEU A 41 -1.89 14.23 -12.28
C LEU A 41 -0.63 14.91 -12.82
N PRO A 42 0.52 14.80 -12.13
CA PRO A 42 1.82 15.15 -12.68
C PRO A 42 2.03 14.48 -14.03
N THR A 43 2.62 15.21 -14.99
CA THR A 43 2.86 14.71 -16.35
C THR A 43 4.29 14.22 -16.57
N GLU A 44 5.19 14.53 -15.64
CA GLU A 44 6.59 14.12 -15.70
C GLU A 44 6.77 12.95 -14.76
N VAL A 45 7.17 11.81 -15.32
CA VAL A 45 7.51 10.60 -14.58
C VAL A 45 8.99 10.32 -14.77
N ILE A 46 9.73 10.33 -13.67
CA ILE A 46 11.17 10.10 -13.63
C ILE A 46 11.42 8.59 -13.53
N THR A 47 11.53 7.96 -14.69
CA THR A 47 12.02 6.60 -14.77
C THR A 47 13.54 6.62 -14.68
N GLY A 48 14.11 6.17 -13.56
CA GLY A 48 15.56 5.99 -13.45
C GLY A 48 16.23 6.63 -12.24
N SER A 49 15.47 7.20 -11.29
CA SER A 49 16.04 7.50 -9.97
C SER A 49 16.67 6.23 -9.37
N ARG A 50 17.79 6.42 -8.70
CA ARG A 50 18.57 5.34 -8.10
C ARG A 50 18.44 5.29 -6.58
N ALA A 51 17.54 6.09 -5.99
CA ALA A 51 17.30 6.18 -4.54
C ALA A 51 18.62 6.15 -3.76
N MET A 52 19.47 7.14 -4.04
CA MET A 52 20.78 7.24 -3.42
C MET A 52 20.63 7.44 -1.92
N TRP A 53 21.47 6.77 -1.13
CA TRP A 53 21.39 6.83 0.33
C TRP A 53 22.78 6.90 0.97
N VAL A 54 22.88 7.67 2.05
CA VAL A 54 24.07 7.76 2.90
C VAL A 54 23.76 7.15 4.26
N SER A 55 24.41 6.04 4.58
CA SER A 55 24.33 5.37 5.89
C SER A 55 25.54 5.74 6.75
N TYR A 56 25.28 6.20 7.97
CA TYR A 56 26.30 6.59 8.92
C TYR A 56 25.91 6.15 10.34
N ASP A 57 26.87 5.63 11.09
CA ASP A 57 26.70 5.29 12.50
C ASP A 57 27.27 6.44 13.36
N PRO A 58 26.42 7.18 14.11
CA PRO A 58 26.87 8.26 14.98
C PRO A 58 27.62 7.80 16.23
N ALA A 59 27.54 6.49 16.55
CA ALA A 59 28.00 5.92 17.81
C ALA A 59 28.82 4.62 17.58
N PRO A 60 29.81 4.62 16.65
CA PRO A 60 30.38 3.38 16.13
C PRO A 60 31.14 2.55 17.18
N ASN A 61 31.46 3.13 18.33
CA ASN A 61 32.22 2.50 19.41
C ASN A 61 31.50 2.50 20.77
N VAL A 62 30.21 2.86 20.83
CA VAL A 62 29.50 3.03 22.12
C VAL A 62 29.09 1.69 22.74
N ASP A 63 28.71 0.70 21.95
CA ASP A 63 28.35 -0.63 22.42
C ASP A 63 28.89 -1.69 21.46
N ALA A 64 29.91 -2.44 21.90
CA ALA A 64 30.55 -3.47 21.09
C ALA A 64 29.61 -4.59 20.60
N ASN A 65 28.39 -4.70 21.12
CA ASN A 65 27.39 -5.67 20.65
C ASN A 65 26.39 -5.08 19.66
N ASN A 66 26.25 -3.75 19.57
CA ASN A 66 25.21 -3.07 18.81
C ASN A 66 25.71 -1.92 17.92
N SER A 67 26.99 -1.55 18.00
CA SER A 67 27.60 -0.54 17.12
C SER A 67 28.30 -1.20 15.94
N SER A 68 28.37 -0.47 14.82
CA SER A 68 28.97 -0.99 13.59
C SER A 68 30.50 -1.16 13.68
N GLY A 69 31.17 -0.42 14.55
CA GLY A 69 32.64 -0.28 14.54
C GLY A 69 33.17 0.55 13.36
N ILE A 70 32.27 1.14 12.55
CA ILE A 70 32.58 1.81 11.29
C ILE A 70 32.35 3.32 11.45
N SER A 71 33.43 4.11 11.44
CA SER A 71 33.36 5.58 11.51
C SER A 71 33.24 6.26 10.13
N SER A 72 33.04 5.50 9.06
CA SER A 72 32.89 6.00 7.69
C SER A 72 31.43 6.05 7.27
N ALA A 73 31.10 6.91 6.30
CA ALA A 73 29.80 6.87 5.65
C ALA A 73 29.80 5.87 4.47
N LEU A 74 28.74 5.06 4.39
CA LEU A 74 28.47 4.22 3.22
C LEU A 74 27.45 4.93 2.32
N ILE A 75 27.86 5.19 1.10
CA ILE A 75 27.02 5.75 0.05
C ILE A 75 26.59 4.61 -0.86
N SER A 76 25.30 4.49 -1.14
CA SER A 76 24.75 3.43 -1.99
C SER A 76 23.70 3.96 -2.96
N TRP A 77 23.56 3.29 -4.10
CA TRP A 77 22.56 3.60 -5.13
C TRP A 77 22.09 2.30 -5.82
N ARG A 78 20.94 2.37 -6.50
CA ARG A 78 20.37 1.23 -7.22
C ARG A 78 21.10 0.98 -8.55
N LEU A 79 21.38 -0.29 -8.81
CA LEU A 79 21.57 -0.81 -10.16
C LEU A 79 20.19 -1.08 -10.76
N LEU A 80 19.89 -0.53 -11.93
CA LEU A 80 18.59 -0.67 -12.56
C LEU A 80 18.61 -1.83 -13.56
N LYS A 81 17.44 -2.47 -13.77
CA LYS A 81 17.29 -3.54 -14.76
C LYS A 81 17.60 -3.05 -16.20
N THR A 82 17.40 -1.76 -16.46
CA THR A 82 17.68 -1.10 -17.74
C THR A 82 19.16 -0.78 -17.94
N ASP A 83 20.00 -0.89 -16.91
CA ASP A 83 21.44 -0.68 -17.04
C ASP A 83 22.09 -1.79 -17.88
N PRO A 84 23.07 -1.45 -18.74
CA PRO A 84 23.82 -2.45 -19.47
C PRO A 84 24.70 -3.28 -18.52
N SER A 85 24.98 -4.54 -18.85
CA SER A 85 25.75 -5.45 -17.98
C SER A 85 27.19 -5.00 -17.69
N ASN A 86 27.72 -4.07 -18.49
CA ASN A 86 29.04 -3.48 -18.32
C ASN A 86 28.98 -2.02 -17.80
N VAL A 87 27.86 -1.61 -17.20
CA VAL A 87 27.72 -0.28 -16.61
C VAL A 87 28.81 -0.04 -15.56
N ALA A 88 29.29 1.19 -15.51
CA ALA A 88 30.22 1.64 -14.49
C ALA A 88 29.86 3.08 -14.10
N PHE A 89 30.22 3.46 -12.88
CA PHE A 89 29.83 4.72 -12.27
C PHE A 89 31.04 5.54 -11.84
N ASP A 90 30.84 6.86 -11.79
CA ASP A 90 31.73 7.79 -11.12
C ASP A 90 30.95 8.50 -10.01
N ILE A 91 31.61 8.70 -8.87
CA ILE A 91 31.04 9.36 -7.69
C ILE A 91 31.84 10.60 -7.34
N TYR A 92 31.09 11.63 -6.97
CA TYR A 92 31.59 12.96 -6.67
C TYR A 92 31.06 13.42 -5.31
N LYS A 93 31.80 14.35 -4.69
CA LYS A 93 31.47 14.95 -3.39
C LYS A 93 31.71 16.45 -3.39
N SER A 94 30.79 17.20 -2.81
CA SER A 94 30.98 18.58 -2.38
C SER A 94 30.74 18.69 -0.87
N VAL A 95 31.47 19.58 -0.21
CA VAL A 95 31.36 19.83 1.24
C VAL A 95 31.06 21.31 1.44
N ASP A 96 30.00 21.65 2.16
CA ASP A 96 29.53 23.03 2.39
C ASP A 96 29.48 23.92 1.13
N GLY A 97 29.13 23.32 -0.01
CA GLY A 97 29.04 24.02 -1.30
C GLY A 97 30.39 24.34 -1.94
N GLU A 98 31.50 23.77 -1.44
CA GLU A 98 32.81 23.85 -2.08
C GLU A 98 32.83 23.17 -3.46
N THR A 99 33.91 23.38 -4.21
CA THR A 99 34.08 22.76 -5.53
C THR A 99 33.98 21.25 -5.42
N GLU A 100 33.10 20.67 -6.23
CA GLU A 100 32.91 19.22 -6.28
C GLU A 100 34.19 18.51 -6.73
N VAL A 101 34.54 17.42 -6.03
CA VAL A 101 35.68 16.57 -6.35
C VAL A 101 35.21 15.17 -6.68
N LYS A 102 35.85 14.55 -7.69
CA LYS A 102 35.65 13.14 -7.99
C LYS A 102 36.36 12.28 -6.95
N LEU A 103 35.68 11.30 -6.38
CA LEU A 103 36.22 10.47 -5.30
C LEU A 103 36.97 9.23 -5.83
N ASN A 104 36.54 8.65 -6.95
CA ASN A 104 37.10 7.41 -7.49
C ASN A 104 38.13 7.68 -8.62
N GLU A 105 39.29 7.01 -8.57
CA GLU A 105 40.28 7.08 -9.67
C GLU A 105 39.88 6.22 -10.88
N LYS A 106 39.33 5.03 -10.62
CA LYS A 106 38.85 4.09 -11.64
C LYS A 106 37.32 4.00 -11.57
N PRO A 107 36.63 3.86 -12.71
CA PRO A 107 35.19 3.62 -12.73
C PRO A 107 34.74 2.48 -11.82
N ILE A 108 33.69 2.71 -11.04
CA ILE A 108 33.09 1.75 -10.12
C ILE A 108 32.21 0.80 -10.94
N SER A 109 32.63 -0.45 -11.10
CA SER A 109 31.99 -1.43 -12.00
C SER A 109 31.57 -2.74 -11.34
N ASN A 110 31.98 -2.97 -10.09
CA ASN A 110 31.70 -4.22 -9.37
C ASN A 110 30.75 -4.03 -8.17
N THR A 111 30.38 -2.79 -7.87
CA THR A 111 29.49 -2.40 -6.76
C THR A 111 28.64 -1.21 -7.18
N THR A 112 27.57 -0.94 -6.43
CA THR A 112 26.81 0.31 -6.49
C THR A 112 26.86 1.03 -5.16
N SER A 113 28.08 1.10 -4.62
CA SER A 113 28.36 1.75 -3.35
C SER A 113 29.78 2.29 -3.29
N TRP A 114 29.99 3.27 -2.41
CA TRP A 114 31.26 3.90 -2.08
C TRP A 114 31.36 4.14 -0.58
N VAL A 115 32.57 4.02 -0.03
CA VAL A 115 32.83 4.33 1.38
C VAL A 115 33.59 5.65 1.46
N ASP A 116 33.00 6.65 2.10
CA ASP A 116 33.70 7.87 2.47
C ASP A 116 34.30 7.71 3.87
N ALA A 117 35.57 7.33 3.89
CA ALA A 117 36.33 7.10 5.13
C ALA A 117 36.65 8.40 5.88
N ASP A 118 36.67 9.54 5.18
CA ASP A 118 37.14 10.83 5.69
C ASP A 118 35.99 11.84 5.79
N ILE A 119 34.75 11.36 5.93
CA ILE A 119 33.57 12.21 6.04
C ILE A 119 33.70 13.16 7.24
N ASP A 120 33.52 14.47 6.99
CA ASP A 120 33.34 15.46 8.03
C ASP A 120 31.85 15.65 8.28
N VAL A 121 31.33 14.96 9.29
CA VAL A 121 29.91 14.96 9.65
C VAL A 121 29.44 16.25 10.33
N SER A 122 30.35 17.16 10.66
CA SER A 122 29.97 18.49 11.13
C SER A 122 29.52 19.42 10.00
N LYS A 123 29.66 18.98 8.75
CA LYS A 123 29.40 19.75 7.53
C LYS A 123 28.29 19.11 6.70
N THR A 124 27.77 19.88 5.74
CA THR A 124 26.87 19.35 4.72
C THR A 124 27.68 18.67 3.62
N ASN A 125 27.45 17.37 3.42
CA ASN A 125 28.12 16.56 2.41
C ASN A 125 27.11 16.24 1.29
N VAL A 126 27.38 16.69 0.07
CA VAL A 126 26.56 16.39 -1.10
C VAL A 126 27.30 15.37 -1.94
N TYR A 127 26.66 14.23 -2.22
CA TYR A 127 27.20 13.19 -3.08
C TYR A 127 26.41 13.13 -4.38
N ARG A 128 27.10 12.84 -5.48
CA ARG A 128 26.50 12.78 -6.81
C ARG A 128 27.09 11.63 -7.60
N VAL A 129 26.25 10.88 -8.30
CA VAL A 129 26.66 9.73 -9.13
C VAL A 129 26.34 9.99 -10.58
N THR A 130 27.25 9.57 -11.46
CA THR A 130 27.11 9.64 -12.92
C THR A 130 27.47 8.29 -13.54
N LEU A 131 27.15 8.09 -14.83
CA LEU A 131 27.81 7.06 -15.62
C LEU A 131 29.30 7.39 -15.77
N ALA A 132 30.13 6.37 -15.80
CA ALA A 132 31.59 6.54 -15.88
C ALA A 132 32.00 7.40 -17.08
N ASN A 133 32.80 8.42 -16.82
CA ASN A 133 33.29 9.41 -17.79
C ASN A 133 32.17 10.23 -18.48
N GLN A 134 31.01 10.36 -17.84
CA GLN A 134 29.93 11.23 -18.29
C GLN A 134 29.69 12.36 -17.29
N ALA A 135 28.88 13.34 -17.69
CA ALA A 135 28.58 14.51 -16.86
C ALA A 135 27.19 14.45 -16.22
N GLU A 136 26.27 13.71 -16.83
CA GLU A 136 24.86 13.63 -16.43
C GLU A 136 24.72 12.97 -15.06
N THR A 137 23.99 13.65 -14.17
CA THR A 137 23.65 13.14 -12.84
C THR A 137 22.59 12.06 -12.96
N LEU A 138 22.87 10.90 -12.39
CA LEU A 138 21.90 9.82 -12.27
C LEU A 138 21.13 9.90 -10.96
N CYS A 139 21.79 10.34 -9.90
CA CYS A 139 21.23 10.59 -8.58
C CYS A 139 22.20 11.41 -7.75
N ASP A 140 21.67 12.11 -6.75
CA ASP A 140 22.44 12.81 -5.74
C ASP A 140 21.77 12.66 -4.37
N TYR A 141 22.52 12.97 -3.32
CA TYR A 141 22.02 12.95 -1.95
C TYR A 141 22.76 13.98 -1.09
N THR A 142 21.99 14.75 -0.32
CA THR A 142 22.52 15.72 0.65
C THR A 142 22.46 15.13 2.05
N PHE A 143 23.63 14.88 2.64
CA PHE A 143 23.77 14.41 4.02
C PHE A 143 24.22 15.56 4.93
N THR A 144 23.31 16.02 5.79
CA THR A 144 23.54 17.16 6.69
C THR A 144 24.13 16.72 8.03
N SER A 145 24.66 17.68 8.80
CA SER A 145 25.13 17.43 10.16
C SER A 145 24.01 16.97 11.11
N GLU A 146 22.77 17.42 10.90
CA GLU A 146 21.61 16.99 11.68
C GLU A 146 21.28 15.50 11.43
N MET A 147 21.37 15.06 10.17
CA MET A 147 21.19 13.64 9.84
C MET A 147 22.25 12.76 10.50
N ALA A 148 23.47 13.29 10.66
CA ALA A 148 24.56 12.57 11.31
C ALA A 148 24.40 12.37 12.82
N GLU A 149 23.36 12.93 13.45
CA GLU A 149 23.06 12.70 14.87
C GLU A 149 22.31 11.38 15.12
N LYS A 150 21.76 10.75 14.07
CA LYS A 150 20.91 9.55 14.16
C LYS A 150 21.43 8.44 13.24
N PHE A 151 21.28 7.19 13.68
CA PHE A 151 21.56 6.01 12.84
C PHE A 151 20.37 5.63 11.93
N TYR A 152 19.29 6.40 11.98
CA TYR A 152 18.05 6.18 11.26
C TYR A 152 17.53 7.49 10.68
N HIS A 153 16.71 7.36 9.63
CA HIS A 153 15.95 8.47 9.09
C HIS A 153 14.65 8.66 9.87
N GLU A 154 14.35 9.89 10.25
CA GLU A 154 13.15 10.21 11.03
C GLU A 154 12.08 10.82 10.12
N ILE A 155 10.93 10.14 10.02
CA ILE A 155 9.70 10.71 9.45
C ILE A 155 8.75 11.02 10.60
N ARG A 156 8.39 12.29 10.75
CA ARG A 156 7.47 12.73 11.79
C ARG A 156 6.03 12.56 11.33
N LEU A 157 5.30 11.69 12.02
CA LEU A 157 3.89 11.48 11.70
C LEU A 157 3.04 12.71 12.01
N ASN A 158 2.02 12.90 11.17
CA ASN A 158 1.01 13.93 11.34
C ASN A 158 0.29 13.75 12.68
N MET A 159 0.18 14.84 13.45
CA MET A 159 -0.51 14.84 14.74
C MET A 159 -2.02 15.11 14.62
N ASN A 160 -2.49 15.50 13.42
CA ASN A 160 -3.90 15.70 13.14
C ASN A 160 -4.60 14.36 12.84
N VAL A 161 -5.04 13.69 13.90
CA VAL A 161 -5.87 12.48 13.86
C VAL A 161 -7.34 12.83 14.15
N PRO A 162 -8.32 12.00 13.74
CA PRO A 162 -9.75 12.31 13.92
C PRO A 162 -10.19 12.55 15.37
N ASP A 163 -9.57 11.86 16.33
CA ASP A 163 -9.82 12.05 17.76
C ASP A 163 -8.49 12.09 18.52
N ALA A 164 -8.03 13.29 18.86
CA ALA A 164 -6.76 13.49 19.57
C ALA A 164 -6.75 12.95 21.02
N SER A 165 -7.90 12.51 21.56
CA SER A 165 -7.95 11.84 22.87
C SER A 165 -7.58 10.36 22.82
N ILE A 166 -7.47 9.79 21.61
CA ILE A 166 -7.14 8.39 21.36
C ILE A 166 -5.68 8.30 20.90
N THR A 167 -4.97 7.27 21.38
CA THR A 167 -3.64 6.94 20.86
C THR A 167 -3.79 6.14 19.57
N TYR A 168 -3.22 6.66 18.49
CA TYR A 168 -3.10 5.96 17.22
C TYR A 168 -1.63 5.55 17.02
N SER A 169 -1.39 4.25 16.92
CA SER A 169 -0.05 3.69 16.77
C SER A 169 0.22 3.39 15.29
N PRO A 170 1.40 3.75 14.76
CA PRO A 170 1.82 3.27 13.44
C PRO A 170 2.03 1.76 13.47
N ASP A 171 1.72 1.10 12.37
CA ASP A 171 1.76 -0.35 12.20
C ASP A 171 2.31 -0.68 10.80
N ASP A 172 1.57 -1.45 9.98
CA ASP A 172 2.00 -1.85 8.63
C ASP A 172 2.31 -0.68 7.68
N ILE A 173 3.37 -0.83 6.88
CA ILE A 173 3.85 0.17 5.91
C ILE A 173 3.94 -0.45 4.52
N GLN A 174 3.64 0.36 3.49
CA GLN A 174 4.02 0.10 2.12
C GLN A 174 4.72 1.30 1.49
N LEU A 175 5.41 1.04 0.38
CA LEU A 175 6.17 2.03 -0.37
C LEU A 175 5.67 2.05 -1.82
N GLY A 176 5.63 3.23 -2.43
CA GLY A 176 5.28 3.43 -3.84
C GLY A 176 5.70 4.82 -4.28
N ASP A 177 5.97 4.99 -5.56
CA ASP A 177 6.17 6.31 -6.16
C ASP A 177 4.78 6.89 -6.43
N LEU A 178 4.37 7.88 -5.64
CA LEU A 178 3.00 8.41 -5.65
C LEU A 178 2.86 9.66 -6.52
N ASP A 179 3.96 10.32 -6.86
CA ASP A 179 3.97 11.56 -7.64
C ASP A 179 4.89 11.56 -8.86
N GLY A 180 5.57 10.44 -9.12
CA GLY A 180 6.32 10.18 -10.34
C GLY A 180 7.71 10.79 -10.32
N ASP A 181 8.19 11.28 -9.17
CA ASP A 181 9.50 11.91 -9.07
C ASP A 181 10.66 10.89 -8.96
N GLY A 182 10.35 9.59 -8.93
CA GLY A 182 11.30 8.49 -8.84
C GLY A 182 11.77 8.19 -7.41
N GLU A 183 11.39 8.99 -6.43
CA GLU A 183 11.53 8.69 -5.02
C GLU A 183 10.29 7.96 -4.50
N LEU A 184 10.47 7.13 -3.47
CA LEU A 184 9.35 6.38 -2.89
C LEU A 184 8.75 7.17 -1.74
N GLU A 185 7.44 7.31 -1.72
CA GLU A 185 6.71 7.70 -0.54
C GLU A 185 6.44 6.50 0.38
N ILE A 186 6.16 6.80 1.64
CA ILE A 186 5.72 5.85 2.64
C ILE A 186 4.23 6.02 2.89
N VAL A 187 3.46 4.95 2.73
CA VAL A 187 2.08 4.88 3.23
C VAL A 187 2.09 4.02 4.48
N VAL A 188 1.59 4.58 5.58
CA VAL A 188 1.53 3.92 6.88
C VAL A 188 0.08 3.68 7.28
N LYS A 189 -0.20 2.45 7.74
CA LYS A 189 -1.41 2.13 8.48
C LYS A 189 -1.21 2.55 9.92
N ARG A 190 -2.12 3.35 10.43
CA ARG A 190 -2.13 3.80 11.82
C ARG A 190 -3.44 3.41 12.47
N GLU A 191 -3.39 2.70 13.59
CA GLU A 191 -4.59 2.14 14.20
C GLU A 191 -4.72 2.45 15.70
N PRO A 192 -5.95 2.60 16.20
CA PRO A 192 -6.21 2.88 17.62
C PRO A 192 -6.10 1.63 18.51
N TYR A 193 -6.27 0.43 17.94
CA TYR A 193 -6.16 -0.86 18.62
C TYR A 193 -6.16 -2.01 17.60
N ASP A 194 -5.69 -3.17 18.03
CA ASP A 194 -5.76 -4.40 17.23
C ASP A 194 -6.92 -5.29 17.69
N GLY A 195 -8.10 -5.11 17.08
CA GLY A 195 -9.32 -5.85 17.42
C GLY A 195 -9.28 -7.35 17.12
N ALA A 196 -8.31 -7.81 16.32
CA ALA A 196 -8.11 -9.22 16.02
C ALA A 196 -7.38 -9.95 17.15
N ASN A 197 -6.33 -9.34 17.70
CA ASN A 197 -5.51 -9.97 18.75
C ASN A 197 -5.94 -9.60 20.18
N GLN A 198 -6.48 -8.41 20.39
CA GLN A 198 -6.93 -7.96 21.72
C GLN A 198 -8.38 -8.40 22.04
N GLY A 199 -9.19 -8.64 21.00
CA GLY A 199 -10.63 -8.84 21.14
C GLY A 199 -11.37 -7.55 21.53
N GLY A 200 -12.70 -7.56 21.39
CA GLY A 200 -13.52 -6.37 21.69
C GLY A 200 -13.28 -5.19 20.74
N TRP A 201 -13.91 -4.07 21.03
CA TRP A 201 -13.90 -2.89 20.17
C TRP A 201 -13.65 -1.64 21.00
N ASN A 202 -12.81 -0.74 20.48
CA ASN A 202 -12.52 0.57 21.05
C ASN A 202 -12.86 1.67 20.04
N ASN A 203 -12.99 2.90 20.53
CA ASN A 203 -13.20 4.08 19.69
C ASN A 203 -12.00 4.33 18.76
N GLY A 204 -12.23 5.17 17.75
CA GLY A 204 -11.26 5.49 16.70
C GLY A 204 -11.45 4.64 15.45
N SER A 205 -10.74 5.01 14.39
CA SER A 205 -10.77 4.36 13.07
C SER A 205 -9.35 4.12 12.56
N THR A 206 -9.16 3.08 11.75
CA THR A 206 -7.86 2.89 11.10
C THR A 206 -7.64 3.98 10.06
N LEU A 207 -6.42 4.52 10.03
CA LEU A 207 -5.97 5.55 9.10
C LEU A 207 -4.94 4.97 8.13
N LEU A 208 -4.96 5.43 6.88
CA LEU A 208 -3.89 5.26 5.91
C LEU A 208 -3.32 6.65 5.60
N GLU A 209 -2.04 6.85 5.84
CA GLU A 209 -1.40 8.17 5.73
C GLU A 209 -0.18 8.09 4.82
N ALA A 210 -0.04 9.02 3.89
CA ALA A 210 1.11 9.10 2.98
C ALA A 210 2.06 10.22 3.35
N TYR A 211 3.37 9.95 3.28
CA TYR A 211 4.43 10.90 3.52
C TYR A 211 5.55 10.75 2.47
N LYS A 212 6.14 11.87 2.06
CA LYS A 212 7.45 11.83 1.39
C LYS A 212 8.54 11.42 2.38
N MET A 213 9.67 10.96 1.86
CA MET A 213 10.82 10.61 2.69
C MET A 213 11.29 11.79 3.54
N ASP A 214 11.18 13.04 3.09
CA ASP A 214 11.55 14.22 3.88
C ASP A 214 10.59 14.54 5.06
N GLY A 215 9.50 13.77 5.21
CA GLY A 215 8.49 13.96 6.25
C GLY A 215 7.31 14.84 5.84
N THR A 216 7.25 15.31 4.59
CA THR A 216 6.10 16.03 4.06
C THR A 216 4.87 15.12 4.07
N PHE A 217 3.87 15.48 4.88
CA PHE A 217 2.56 14.82 4.88
C PHE A 217 1.79 15.15 3.60
N LEU A 218 1.30 14.11 2.91
CA LEU A 218 0.55 14.27 1.66
C LEU A 218 -0.96 14.22 1.91
N TRP A 219 -1.46 13.12 2.48
CA TRP A 219 -2.88 12.90 2.72
C TRP A 219 -3.15 11.86 3.81
N GLN A 220 -4.39 11.84 4.30
CA GLN A 220 -4.90 10.85 5.25
C GLN A 220 -6.26 10.35 4.75
N ILE A 221 -6.38 9.02 4.63
CA ILE A 221 -7.66 8.34 4.45
C ILE A 221 -8.07 7.77 5.81
N ASP A 222 -9.27 8.11 6.26
CA ASP A 222 -9.87 7.61 7.50
C ASP A 222 -10.91 6.54 7.12
N LEU A 223 -10.67 5.28 7.49
CA LEU A 223 -11.55 4.18 7.07
C LEU A 223 -12.94 4.21 7.72
N GLY A 224 -13.11 5.04 8.75
CA GLY A 224 -14.39 5.25 9.43
C GLY A 224 -14.80 4.09 10.32
N ILE A 225 -16.00 4.22 10.92
CA ILE A 225 -16.49 3.33 11.97
C ILE A 225 -16.89 1.93 11.50
N ASN A 226 -17.11 1.76 10.19
CA ASN A 226 -17.63 0.52 9.62
C ASN A 226 -16.52 -0.41 9.10
N ILE A 227 -15.26 0.02 9.16
CA ILE A 227 -14.10 -0.84 9.02
C ILE A 227 -13.47 -1.01 10.40
N ARG A 228 -13.52 -2.23 10.94
CA ARG A 228 -12.95 -2.55 12.24
C ARG A 228 -11.41 -2.47 12.18
N SER A 229 -10.78 -1.93 13.21
CA SER A 229 -9.31 -1.92 13.33
C SER A 229 -8.75 -3.27 13.76
N GLY A 230 -7.57 -3.61 13.23
CA GLY A 230 -6.80 -4.79 13.59
C GLY A 230 -6.25 -5.57 12.40
N SER A 231 -5.34 -6.47 12.74
CA SER A 231 -4.42 -7.17 11.82
C SER A 231 -5.06 -8.02 10.73
N HIS A 232 -6.35 -8.33 10.80
CA HIS A 232 -7.06 -9.13 9.78
C HIS A 232 -8.10 -8.34 8.97
N TYR A 233 -8.31 -7.07 9.30
CA TYR A 233 -9.39 -6.27 8.73
C TYR A 233 -8.91 -5.38 7.59
N THR A 234 -7.93 -4.53 7.86
CA THR A 234 -7.36 -3.62 6.88
C THR A 234 -6.04 -4.18 6.38
N SER A 235 -6.10 -4.77 5.20
CA SER A 235 -4.95 -4.87 4.31
C SER A 235 -5.15 -3.87 3.18
N TYR A 236 -4.08 -3.23 2.74
CA TYR A 236 -4.05 -2.32 1.60
C TYR A 236 -2.88 -2.69 0.70
N ILE A 237 -2.92 -2.25 -0.54
CA ILE A 237 -1.83 -2.46 -1.49
C ILE A 237 -1.57 -1.18 -2.27
N LEU A 238 -0.31 -0.83 -2.44
CA LEU A 238 0.16 0.20 -3.35
C LEU A 238 0.68 -0.44 -4.62
N TYR A 239 0.20 0.05 -5.76
CA TYR A 239 0.69 -0.38 -7.07
C TYR A 239 0.26 0.59 -8.15
N ASP A 240 1.09 0.72 -9.19
CA ASP A 240 0.72 1.35 -10.45
C ASP A 240 -0.14 0.35 -11.24
N PHE A 241 -1.46 0.46 -11.12
CA PHE A 241 -2.39 -0.52 -11.69
C PHE A 241 -2.70 -0.27 -13.16
N ASP A 242 -2.54 0.96 -13.64
CA ASP A 242 -2.86 1.34 -15.02
C ASP A 242 -1.62 1.62 -15.90
N GLY A 243 -0.43 1.60 -15.30
CA GLY A 243 0.86 1.73 -15.98
C GLY A 243 1.23 3.17 -16.32
N ASP A 244 0.64 4.17 -15.65
CA ASP A 244 0.94 5.57 -15.89
C ASP A 244 2.22 6.06 -15.19
N GLY A 245 2.82 5.22 -14.34
CA GLY A 245 4.04 5.50 -13.59
C GLY A 245 3.81 6.03 -12.18
N LEU A 246 2.56 6.16 -11.75
CA LEU A 246 2.15 6.58 -10.41
C LEU A 246 1.47 5.41 -9.71
N CYS A 247 1.76 5.18 -8.43
CA CYS A 247 1.06 4.14 -7.69
C CYS A 247 -0.32 4.64 -7.23
N GLU A 248 -1.35 3.81 -7.36
CA GLU A 248 -2.61 3.93 -6.64
C GLU A 248 -2.56 3.14 -5.33
N ILE A 249 -3.57 3.36 -4.49
CA ILE A 249 -3.86 2.54 -3.32
C ILE A 249 -5.20 1.82 -3.47
N ALA A 250 -5.21 0.51 -3.25
CA ALA A 250 -6.42 -0.31 -3.20
C ALA A 250 -6.63 -0.89 -1.80
N PHE A 251 -7.86 -0.79 -1.28
CA PHE A 251 -8.23 -1.25 0.05
C PHE A 251 -9.74 -1.46 0.20
N ARG A 252 -10.12 -2.24 1.22
CA ARG A 252 -11.53 -2.41 1.60
C ARG A 252 -12.05 -1.17 2.33
N SER A 253 -13.17 -0.63 1.86
CA SER A 253 -13.84 0.55 2.41
C SER A 253 -15.32 0.28 2.68
N SER A 254 -16.01 1.23 3.33
CA SER A 254 -17.43 1.15 3.67
C SER A 254 -18.00 2.56 3.82
N GLU A 255 -19.32 2.69 3.97
CA GLU A 255 -19.92 3.94 4.48
C GLU A 255 -19.12 4.47 5.69
N GLY A 256 -18.83 5.77 5.70
CA GLY A 256 -18.02 6.43 6.70
C GLY A 256 -16.53 6.53 6.38
N THR A 257 -16.02 5.81 5.36
CA THR A 257 -14.67 6.06 4.86
C THR A 257 -14.58 7.48 4.29
N LYS A 258 -13.56 8.23 4.70
CA LYS A 258 -13.26 9.60 4.30
C LYS A 258 -11.91 9.65 3.58
N PHE A 259 -11.92 10.15 2.35
CA PHE A 259 -10.75 10.19 1.46
C PHE A 259 -9.87 11.43 1.68
N GLY A 260 -8.74 11.50 0.97
CA GLY A 260 -7.75 12.57 1.12
C GLY A 260 -8.28 13.99 0.83
N ASP A 261 -9.31 14.11 -0.01
CA ASP A 261 -10.03 15.36 -0.29
C ASP A 261 -11.17 15.67 0.71
N GLY A 262 -11.40 14.78 1.67
CA GLY A 262 -12.48 14.89 2.66
C GLY A 262 -13.83 14.36 2.22
N LYS A 263 -13.97 13.81 1.00
CA LYS A 263 -15.21 13.15 0.56
C LYS A 263 -15.47 11.90 1.41
N VAL A 264 -16.72 11.70 1.81
CA VAL A 264 -17.15 10.58 2.66
C VAL A 264 -18.09 9.65 1.92
N ILE A 265 -17.89 8.35 2.03
CA ILE A 265 -18.86 7.34 1.56
C ILE A 265 -20.12 7.43 2.43
N THR A 266 -21.27 7.70 1.82
CA THR A 266 -22.56 7.84 2.51
C THR A 266 -23.61 6.97 1.86
N ASP A 267 -24.73 6.77 2.56
CA ASP A 267 -25.93 6.17 1.99
C ASP A 267 -26.59 7.10 0.95
N ALA A 268 -27.67 6.62 0.33
CA ALA A 268 -28.41 7.37 -0.69
C ALA A 268 -29.00 8.71 -0.20
N TYR A 269 -29.02 8.95 1.11
CA TYR A 269 -29.53 10.17 1.75
C TYR A 269 -28.41 11.05 2.33
N GLY A 270 -27.15 10.69 2.11
CA GLY A 270 -26.00 11.44 2.60
C GLY A 270 -25.64 11.17 4.07
N ASN A 271 -26.12 10.07 4.66
CA ASN A 271 -25.81 9.71 6.05
C ASN A 271 -24.75 8.61 6.11
N VAL A 272 -24.03 8.55 7.23
CA VAL A 272 -23.17 7.42 7.59
C VAL A 272 -23.91 6.57 8.60
N ASN A 273 -24.31 5.36 8.21
CA ASN A 273 -24.95 4.43 9.12
C ASN A 273 -23.91 3.72 10.01
N ASP A 274 -24.32 3.34 11.21
CA ASP A 274 -23.46 2.61 12.15
C ASP A 274 -23.81 1.12 12.14
N TYR A 275 -23.01 0.33 11.43
CA TYR A 275 -23.21 -1.10 11.28
C TYR A 275 -22.53 -1.95 12.37
N ARG A 276 -21.93 -1.30 13.38
CA ARG A 276 -21.29 -2.00 14.50
C ARG A 276 -22.33 -2.69 15.36
N ILE A 277 -22.10 -3.96 15.62
CA ILE A 277 -22.96 -4.77 16.49
C ILE A 277 -22.88 -4.23 17.93
N ARG A 278 -24.05 -4.05 18.56
CA ARG A 278 -24.18 -3.57 19.96
C ARG A 278 -24.54 -4.68 20.95
N GLN A 279 -24.67 -5.90 20.48
CA GLN A 279 -25.02 -7.08 21.26
C GLN A 279 -23.86 -7.49 22.20
N THR A 280 -24.18 -7.72 23.48
CA THR A 280 -23.20 -7.99 24.55
C THR A 280 -23.32 -9.37 25.18
N ASP A 281 -24.35 -10.15 24.84
CA ASP A 281 -24.56 -11.52 25.34
C ASP A 281 -23.53 -12.53 24.79
N ALA A 282 -22.72 -12.12 23.81
CA ALA A 282 -21.61 -12.85 23.22
C ALA A 282 -21.98 -14.25 22.72
N VAL A 283 -23.06 -14.34 21.94
CA VAL A 283 -23.49 -15.57 21.27
C VAL A 283 -23.48 -15.47 19.75
N GLY A 284 -23.17 -16.59 19.08
CA GLY A 284 -23.33 -16.71 17.64
C GLY A 284 -24.78 -16.55 17.20
N TRP A 285 -24.99 -15.95 16.02
CA TRP A 285 -26.32 -15.53 15.54
C TRP A 285 -27.25 -16.68 15.14
N TYR A 286 -26.73 -17.90 14.97
CA TYR A 286 -27.50 -19.08 14.62
C TYR A 286 -27.34 -20.21 15.64
N SER A 287 -26.09 -20.57 15.95
CA SER A 287 -25.72 -21.68 16.82
C SER A 287 -25.99 -21.40 18.30
N GLY A 288 -26.04 -20.11 18.69
CA GLY A 288 -26.02 -19.70 20.09
C GLY A 288 -24.72 -20.07 20.81
N ALA A 289 -23.65 -20.39 20.07
CA ALA A 289 -22.37 -20.73 20.65
C ALA A 289 -21.83 -19.55 21.46
N SER A 290 -21.43 -19.82 22.72
CA SER A 290 -20.80 -18.81 23.57
C SER A 290 -19.42 -18.48 23.02
N ILE A 291 -19.18 -17.19 22.86
CA ILE A 291 -17.92 -16.61 22.40
C ILE A 291 -17.54 -15.44 23.32
N ASN A 292 -16.38 -14.82 23.11
CA ASN A 292 -15.94 -13.73 23.98
C ASN A 292 -16.79 -12.47 23.80
N THR A 293 -17.02 -12.04 22.55
CA THR A 293 -17.88 -10.90 22.21
C THR A 293 -18.05 -10.80 20.69
N ILE A 294 -19.21 -10.30 20.24
CA ILE A 294 -19.41 -9.78 18.87
C ILE A 294 -19.61 -8.27 18.85
N CYS A 295 -19.58 -7.61 20.01
CA CYS A 295 -19.76 -6.17 20.09
C CYS A 295 -18.64 -5.46 19.30
N GLY A 296 -19.03 -4.57 18.40
CA GLY A 296 -18.14 -3.82 17.52
C GLY A 296 -17.69 -4.55 16.26
N LEU A 297 -18.10 -5.80 16.03
CA LEU A 297 -18.01 -6.43 14.71
C LEU A 297 -18.99 -5.77 13.74
N ILE A 298 -18.66 -5.83 12.45
CA ILE A 298 -19.48 -5.33 11.34
C ILE A 298 -19.78 -6.50 10.42
N MET A 299 -21.01 -7.02 10.48
CA MET A 299 -21.45 -8.19 9.69
C MET A 299 -22.62 -7.85 8.75
N GLU A 300 -22.96 -6.56 8.68
CA GLU A 300 -24.02 -5.98 7.86
C GLU A 300 -23.53 -4.63 7.32
N GLY A 301 -24.27 -4.06 6.37
CA GLY A 301 -23.86 -2.83 5.68
C GLY A 301 -23.13 -3.13 4.36
N PRO A 302 -22.98 -2.10 3.51
CA PRO A 302 -22.24 -2.23 2.26
C PRO A 302 -20.74 -2.27 2.54
N GLU A 303 -20.02 -3.03 1.72
CA GLU A 303 -18.56 -3.08 1.74
C GLU A 303 -18.07 -2.94 0.31
N TYR A 304 -16.97 -2.21 0.14
CA TYR A 304 -16.43 -1.90 -1.17
C TYR A 304 -14.94 -2.23 -1.21
N ILE A 305 -14.41 -2.37 -2.42
CA ILE A 305 -13.00 -2.14 -2.70
C ILE A 305 -12.89 -0.77 -3.35
N SER A 306 -12.21 0.15 -2.68
CA SER A 306 -11.90 1.48 -3.23
C SER A 306 -10.50 1.47 -3.83
N ILE A 307 -10.35 2.19 -4.93
CA ILE A 307 -9.06 2.55 -5.52
C ILE A 307 -8.95 4.08 -5.42
N CYS A 308 -7.86 4.55 -4.83
CA CYS A 308 -7.56 5.97 -4.69
C CYS A 308 -6.23 6.30 -5.36
N ARG A 309 -6.10 7.53 -5.84
CA ARG A 309 -4.82 8.04 -6.34
C ARG A 309 -3.80 8.05 -5.22
N GLY A 310 -2.61 7.51 -5.46
CA GLY A 310 -1.53 7.61 -4.49
C GLY A 310 -1.08 9.04 -4.28
N TYR A 311 -1.14 9.89 -5.31
CA TYR A 311 -0.72 11.29 -5.24
C TYR A 311 -1.41 12.09 -4.13
N ASP A 312 -2.74 11.99 -4.02
CA ASP A 312 -3.53 12.85 -3.12
C ASP A 312 -4.64 12.13 -2.35
N GLY A 313 -4.69 10.80 -2.41
CA GLY A 313 -5.63 9.99 -1.64
C GLY A 313 -7.10 10.15 -2.07
N ARG A 314 -7.38 10.74 -3.24
CA ARG A 314 -8.74 10.87 -3.78
C ARG A 314 -9.23 9.56 -4.36
N GLU A 315 -10.49 9.23 -4.11
CA GLU A 315 -11.16 8.08 -4.73
C GLU A 315 -11.22 8.25 -6.25
N ILE A 316 -10.66 7.28 -6.97
CA ILE A 316 -10.85 7.11 -8.41
C ILE A 316 -12.19 6.42 -8.64
N THR A 317 -12.35 5.27 -7.99
CA THR A 317 -13.54 4.44 -8.12
C THR A 317 -13.68 3.51 -6.91
N ARG A 318 -14.85 2.89 -6.80
CA ARG A 318 -15.10 1.76 -5.91
C ARG A 318 -16.09 0.80 -6.52
N VAL A 319 -15.95 -0.47 -6.16
CA VAL A 319 -16.89 -1.54 -6.51
C VAL A 319 -17.29 -2.30 -5.26
N ASP A 320 -18.42 -3.00 -5.31
CA ASP A 320 -18.83 -3.88 -4.21
C ASP A 320 -17.73 -4.91 -3.90
N ASN A 321 -17.42 -5.07 -2.62
CA ASN A 321 -16.54 -6.11 -2.15
C ASN A 321 -17.18 -7.49 -2.36
N ILE A 322 -16.36 -8.54 -2.41
CA ILE A 322 -16.83 -9.92 -2.54
C ILE A 322 -17.85 -10.21 -1.42
N PRO A 323 -19.10 -10.58 -1.75
CA PRO A 323 -20.15 -10.72 -0.76
C PRO A 323 -19.88 -11.93 0.15
N ARG A 324 -20.18 -11.79 1.45
CA ARG A 324 -20.10 -12.89 2.44
C ARG A 324 -21.07 -14.06 2.15
N GLY A 325 -22.04 -13.85 1.27
CA GLY A 325 -23.08 -14.82 0.90
C GLY A 325 -24.22 -14.96 1.92
N GLY A 326 -25.24 -15.74 1.57
CA GLY A 326 -26.47 -15.95 2.35
C GLY A 326 -27.56 -14.91 2.08
N SER A 327 -28.82 -15.26 2.38
CA SER A 327 -29.99 -14.39 2.18
C SER A 327 -31.00 -14.52 3.33
N GLY A 328 -31.88 -13.53 3.48
CA GLY A 328 -32.96 -13.56 4.48
C GLY A 328 -32.56 -12.98 5.84
N SER A 329 -33.12 -13.54 6.92
CA SER A 329 -32.89 -13.04 8.29
C SER A 329 -31.45 -13.19 8.75
N LYS A 330 -31.06 -12.48 9.82
CA LYS A 330 -29.73 -12.61 10.46
C LYS A 330 -29.38 -14.07 10.76
N ALA A 331 -30.29 -14.82 11.37
CA ALA A 331 -30.10 -16.24 11.67
C ALA A 331 -29.94 -17.10 10.41
N SER A 332 -30.64 -16.78 9.31
CA SER A 332 -30.54 -17.52 8.05
C SER A 332 -29.17 -17.32 7.38
N ARG A 333 -28.68 -16.07 7.38
CA ARG A 333 -27.33 -15.76 6.86
C ARG A 333 -26.25 -16.36 7.76
N ALA A 334 -26.39 -16.24 9.07
CA ALA A 334 -25.46 -16.81 10.04
C ALA A 334 -25.37 -18.35 9.94
N LYS A 335 -26.48 -19.04 9.67
CA LYS A 335 -26.47 -20.46 9.35
C LYS A 335 -25.63 -20.77 8.12
N TYR A 336 -25.84 -20.02 7.03
CA TYR A 336 -25.04 -20.17 5.81
C TYR A 336 -23.55 -19.91 6.09
N TRP A 337 -23.21 -18.88 6.87
CA TRP A 337 -21.82 -18.57 7.22
C TRP A 337 -21.18 -19.69 8.07
N SER A 338 -21.94 -20.28 8.99
CA SER A 338 -21.48 -21.44 9.76
C SER A 338 -21.04 -22.60 8.86
N GLU A 339 -21.78 -22.84 7.78
CA GLU A 339 -21.52 -23.94 6.83
C GLU A 339 -20.40 -23.58 5.84
N TYR A 340 -20.36 -22.35 5.33
CA TYR A 340 -19.42 -21.93 4.29
C TYR A 340 -18.08 -21.43 4.85
N TRP A 341 -18.12 -20.48 5.80
CA TRP A 341 -16.94 -19.87 6.40
C TRP A 341 -16.43 -20.65 7.62
N GLY A 342 -17.30 -21.40 8.29
CA GLY A 342 -16.95 -22.23 9.45
C GLY A 342 -17.26 -21.59 10.81
N ASP A 343 -17.93 -20.44 10.84
CA ASP A 343 -18.56 -19.86 12.04
C ASP A 343 -19.73 -18.91 11.69
N ASP A 344 -20.55 -18.61 12.69
CA ASP A 344 -21.77 -17.80 12.58
C ASP A 344 -21.68 -16.47 13.35
N TYR A 345 -20.45 -16.06 13.68
CA TYR A 345 -20.14 -14.90 14.52
C TYR A 345 -19.04 -14.00 13.94
N GLY A 346 -18.63 -14.24 12.69
CA GLY A 346 -17.85 -13.29 11.90
C GLY A 346 -16.34 -13.35 12.08
N ASN A 347 -15.79 -14.44 12.61
CA ASN A 347 -14.34 -14.55 12.78
C ASN A 347 -13.65 -14.97 11.47
N ARG A 348 -14.08 -16.06 10.85
CA ARG A 348 -13.43 -16.60 9.64
C ARG A 348 -13.74 -15.82 8.38
N MET A 349 -14.95 -15.26 8.28
CA MET A 349 -15.36 -14.47 7.11
C MET A 349 -14.66 -13.10 7.03
N ASP A 350 -14.11 -12.61 8.16
CA ASP A 350 -13.38 -11.34 8.23
C ASP A 350 -11.86 -11.57 8.30
N ARG A 351 -11.35 -12.52 7.51
CA ARG A 351 -9.92 -12.80 7.32
C ARG A 351 -9.50 -12.35 5.94
N PHE A 352 -9.19 -11.06 5.81
CA PHE A 352 -8.92 -10.45 4.52
C PHE A 352 -7.42 -10.48 4.18
N PHE A 353 -7.15 -10.62 2.88
CA PHE A 353 -5.85 -10.45 2.27
C PHE A 353 -6.05 -9.69 0.96
N ILE A 354 -5.09 -8.85 0.61
CA ILE A 354 -5.02 -8.18 -0.68
C ILE A 354 -3.59 -8.29 -1.21
N GLY A 355 -3.44 -8.37 -2.53
CA GLY A 355 -2.14 -8.47 -3.16
C GLY A 355 -2.23 -8.17 -4.65
N VAL A 356 -1.07 -7.85 -5.23
CA VAL A 356 -0.91 -7.63 -6.67
C VAL A 356 -0.36 -8.89 -7.31
N ALA A 357 -0.88 -9.21 -8.49
CA ALA A 357 -0.38 -10.30 -9.32
C ALA A 357 -0.56 -9.97 -10.80
N TYR A 358 0.49 -10.22 -11.58
CA TYR A 358 0.43 -10.21 -13.04
C TYR A 358 -0.19 -11.50 -13.55
N LEU A 359 -1.52 -11.53 -13.57
CA LEU A 359 -2.30 -12.71 -13.96
C LEU A 359 -2.18 -13.03 -15.46
N ASP A 360 -1.90 -12.02 -16.29
CA ASP A 360 -1.59 -12.16 -17.72
C ASP A 360 -0.08 -12.37 -17.98
N GLY A 361 0.76 -12.20 -16.96
CA GLY A 361 2.21 -12.31 -17.02
C GLY A 361 2.94 -11.09 -17.58
N ILE A 362 2.29 -9.93 -17.73
CA ILE A 362 2.87 -8.71 -18.30
C ILE A 362 3.12 -7.68 -17.19
N PRO A 363 4.37 -7.53 -16.72
CA PRO A 363 4.74 -6.49 -15.78
C PRO A 363 4.87 -5.09 -16.38
#